data_AF-A0A0Q5AQV8-F1
#
_entry.id   AF-A0A0Q5AQV8-F1
#
_cell.length_a   1.000
_cell.length_b   1.000
_cell.length_c   1.000
_cell.angle_alpha   90.00
_cell.angle_beta   90.00
_cell.angle_gamma   90.00
#
_symmetry.space_group_name_H-M   'P 1'
#
loop_
_entity.id
_entity.type
_entity.pdbx_description
1 polymer ?
#
loop_
_entity_poly.entity_id
_entity_poly.type
_entity_poly.pdbx_seq_one_letter_code
_entity_poly.pdbx_strand_id
1 'polypeptide(L)'
;MKLDSTAVIEGADRALVLEMNHADSRPMILEATAFTIWQEIDGESDTDAIVQRLSQRQGLNADLIRPDVEAFLLRLARDHVIASLIPPSSVSERPRE
;
A
#
# COMPACT_ATOMS: atom_id res chain seq x y z
N MET A 1 -4.97 -6.42 1.35
CA MET A 1 -6.40 -6.16 1.65
C MET A 1 -6.54 -4.88 2.46
N LYS A 2 -7.47 -3.98 2.10
CA LYS A 2 -7.83 -2.82 2.93
C LYS A 2 -8.58 -3.31 4.18
N LEU A 3 -8.33 -2.74 5.35
CA LEU A 3 -8.91 -3.22 6.61
C LEU A 3 -10.29 -2.61 6.86
N ASP A 4 -11.23 -3.39 7.41
CA ASP A 4 -12.60 -2.93 7.74
C ASP A 4 -12.63 -1.77 8.74
N SER A 5 -11.55 -1.62 9.53
CA SER A 5 -11.33 -0.48 10.43
C SER A 5 -10.81 0.77 9.73
N THR A 6 -10.96 0.87 8.40
CA THR A 6 -10.52 2.01 7.61
C THR A 6 -11.74 2.74 7.04
N ALA A 7 -11.92 3.99 7.42
CA ALA A 7 -12.83 4.90 6.73
C ALA A 7 -12.13 5.52 5.51
N VAL A 8 -12.82 5.54 4.37
CA VAL A 8 -12.29 6.08 3.12
C VAL A 8 -13.32 7.05 2.52
N ILE A 9 -12.88 8.24 2.17
CA ILE A 9 -13.62 9.19 1.34
C ILE A 9 -12.88 9.34 0.02
N GLU A 10 -13.44 8.81 -1.06
CA GLU A 10 -12.83 8.88 -2.39
C GLU A 10 -13.44 10.04 -3.19
N GLY A 11 -12.56 10.86 -3.76
CA GLY A 11 -12.87 11.87 -4.77
C GLY A 11 -12.42 11.42 -6.16
N ALA A 12 -12.47 12.35 -7.13
CA ALA A 12 -12.08 12.05 -8.51
C ALA A 12 -10.57 11.81 -8.67
N ASP A 13 -9.74 12.52 -7.90
CA ASP A 13 -8.28 12.58 -8.04
C ASP A 13 -7.52 12.33 -6.74
N ARG A 14 -8.25 12.04 -5.65
CA ARG A 14 -7.69 11.85 -4.31
C ARG A 14 -8.56 10.96 -3.44
N ALA A 15 -7.96 10.41 -2.38
CA ALA A 15 -8.68 9.76 -1.30
C ALA A 15 -8.24 10.30 0.06
N LEU A 16 -9.18 10.42 0.99
CA LEU A 16 -8.88 10.64 2.40
C LEU A 16 -9.13 9.33 3.16
N VAL A 17 -8.11 8.86 3.86
CA VAL A 17 -8.09 7.56 4.52
C VAL A 17 -7.86 7.77 6.02
N LEU A 18 -8.67 7.14 6.86
CA LEU A 18 -8.58 7.22 8.31
C LEU A 18 -8.72 5.83 8.92
N GLU A 19 -7.74 5.45 9.74
CA GLU A 19 -7.82 4.26 10.60
C GLU A 19 -8.69 4.60 11.82
N MET A 20 -9.66 3.74 12.13
CA MET A 20 -10.73 4.02 13.10
C MET A 20 -10.54 3.38 14.47
N ASN A 21 -9.65 2.39 14.62
CA ASN A 21 -9.47 1.69 15.90
C ASN A 21 -8.47 2.38 16.84
N HIS A 22 -7.68 3.34 16.36
CA HIS A 22 -6.75 4.10 17.19
C HIS A 22 -7.18 5.56 17.29
N ALA A 23 -7.37 6.04 18.53
CA ALA A 23 -7.87 7.40 18.79
C ALA A 23 -6.92 8.51 18.31
N ASP A 24 -5.62 8.23 18.22
CA ASP A 24 -4.59 9.18 17.75
C ASP A 24 -4.36 9.13 16.23
N SER A 25 -5.12 8.30 15.51
CA SER A 25 -5.04 8.19 14.06
C SER A 25 -5.33 9.54 13.40
N ARG A 26 -4.47 9.91 12.46
CA ARG A 26 -4.64 11.13 11.66
C ARG A 26 -5.09 10.76 10.26
N PRO A 27 -6.04 11.52 9.67
CA PRO A 27 -6.39 11.34 8.28
C PRO A 27 -5.17 11.47 7.37
N MET A 28 -5.00 10.52 6.45
CA MET A 28 -4.03 10.57 5.37
C MET A 28 -4.73 11.00 4.09
N ILE A 29 -4.19 12.01 3.41
CA ILE A 29 -4.64 12.39 2.07
C ILE A 29 -3.72 11.73 1.06
N LEU A 30 -4.32 10.98 0.14
CA LEU A 30 -3.66 10.32 -0.97
C LEU A 30 -3.99 11.08 -2.25
N GLU A 31 -2.97 11.57 -2.94
CA GLU A 31 -3.11 12.33 -4.19
C GLU A 31 -2.17 11.75 -5.25
N ALA A 32 -2.45 12.03 -6.53
CA ALA A 32 -1.61 11.68 -7.67
C ALA A 32 -1.16 10.20 -7.66
N THR A 33 0.15 9.93 -7.59
CA THR A 33 0.71 8.58 -7.64
C THR A 33 0.24 7.73 -6.46
N ALA A 34 0.15 8.30 -5.25
CA ALA A 34 -0.30 7.57 -4.06
C ALA A 34 -1.77 7.13 -4.20
N PHE A 35 -2.62 8.00 -4.75
CA PHE A 35 -4.00 7.65 -5.06
C PHE A 35 -4.08 6.57 -6.15
N THR A 36 -3.22 6.64 -7.17
CA THR A 36 -3.20 5.61 -8.22
C THR A 36 -2.80 4.25 -7.66
N ILE A 37 -1.76 4.18 -6.81
CA ILE A 37 -1.37 2.92 -6.15
C ILE A 37 -2.51 2.41 -5.27
N TRP A 38 -3.18 3.28 -4.54
CA TRP A 38 -4.32 2.94 -3.69
C TRP A 38 -5.50 2.29 -4.45
N GLN A 39 -5.76 2.73 -5.68
CA GLN A 39 -6.80 2.15 -6.54
C GLN A 39 -6.48 0.71 -6.96
N GLU A 40 -5.20 0.34 -7.03
CA GLU A 40 -4.76 -1.00 -7.45
C GLU A 40 -4.78 -2.02 -6.31
N ILE A 41 -4.95 -1.58 -5.05
CA ILE A 41 -5.06 -2.45 -3.88
C ILE A 41 -6.48 -3.02 -3.83
N ASP A 42 -6.67 -4.14 -4.52
CA ASP A 42 -7.91 -4.94 -4.55
C ASP A 42 -8.04 -5.88 -3.34
N GLY A 43 -6.93 -6.17 -2.68
CA GLY A 43 -6.83 -7.01 -1.50
C GLY A 43 -6.42 -8.45 -1.76
N GLU A 44 -6.30 -8.86 -3.02
CA GLU A 44 -5.88 -10.20 -3.44
C GLU A 44 -4.52 -10.16 -4.14
N SER A 45 -4.22 -9.06 -4.83
CA SER A 45 -2.98 -8.88 -5.58
C SER A 45 -1.80 -8.61 -4.66
N ASP A 46 -0.67 -9.23 -4.99
CA ASP A 46 0.62 -8.97 -4.36
C ASP A 46 1.29 -7.71 -4.94
N THR A 47 2.43 -7.33 -4.36
CA THR A 47 3.22 -6.18 -4.79
C THR A 47 3.61 -6.26 -6.27
N ASP A 48 3.94 -7.46 -6.78
CA ASP A 48 4.39 -7.64 -8.17
C ASP A 48 3.25 -7.38 -9.15
N ALA A 49 2.05 -7.90 -8.86
CA ALA A 49 0.86 -7.65 -9.66
C ALA A 49 0.50 -6.16 -9.67
N ILE A 50 0.56 -5.48 -8.51
CA ILE A 50 0.29 -4.04 -8.41
C ILE A 50 1.30 -3.24 -9.24
N VAL A 51 2.60 -3.53 -9.12
CA VAL A 51 3.66 -2.87 -9.89
C VAL A 51 3.47 -3.09 -11.39
N GLN A 52 3.15 -4.31 -11.84
CA GLN A 52 2.93 -4.59 -13.26
C GLN A 52 1.74 -3.81 -13.82
N ARG A 53 0.61 -3.75 -13.09
CA ARG A 53 -0.56 -2.96 -13.51
C ARG A 53 -0.25 -1.47 -13.59
N LEU A 54 0.44 -0.91 -12.59
CA LEU A 54 0.83 0.50 -12.59
C LEU A 54 1.79 0.84 -13.73
N SER A 55 2.79 0.00 -13.94
CA SER A 55 3.76 0.10 -15.04
C SER A 55 3.03 0.18 -16.39
N GLN A 56 2.09 -0.74 -16.65
CA GLN A 56 1.30 -0.76 -17.89
C GLN A 56 0.39 0.46 -18.02
N ARG A 57 -0.29 0.85 -16.94
CA ARG A 57 -1.24 1.97 -16.93
C ARG A 57 -0.56 3.32 -17.16
N GLN A 58 0.65 3.51 -16.63
CA GLN A 58 1.39 4.77 -16.71
C GLN A 58 2.46 4.79 -17.82
N GLY A 59 2.73 3.64 -18.46
CA GLY A 59 3.81 3.53 -19.44
C GLY A 59 5.20 3.71 -18.85
N LEU A 60 5.38 3.36 -17.57
CA LEU A 60 6.64 3.49 -16.84
C LEU A 60 7.34 2.14 -16.70
N ASN A 61 8.65 2.16 -16.45
CA ASN A 61 9.38 0.93 -16.17
C ASN A 61 9.02 0.42 -14.76
N ALA A 62 8.62 -0.85 -14.66
CA ALA A 62 8.32 -1.54 -13.40
C ALA A 62 9.44 -1.43 -12.36
N ASP A 63 10.71 -1.53 -12.79
CA ASP A 63 11.86 -1.46 -11.88
C ASP A 63 12.05 -0.06 -11.28
N LEU A 64 11.58 0.99 -11.98
CA LEU A 64 11.65 2.36 -11.49
C LEU A 64 10.57 2.66 -10.45
N ILE A 65 9.36 2.09 -10.60
CA ILE A 65 8.22 2.39 -9.72
C ILE A 65 8.14 1.45 -8.51
N ARG A 66 8.76 0.26 -8.59
CA ARG A 66 8.71 -0.75 -7.53
C ARG A 66 9.10 -0.21 -6.14
N PRO A 67 10.23 0.51 -5.96
CA PRO A 67 10.62 0.99 -4.64
C PRO A 67 9.59 1.94 -4.02
N ASP A 68 8.95 2.78 -4.84
CA ASP A 68 7.93 3.72 -4.38
C ASP A 68 6.65 2.98 -3.97
N VAL A 69 6.24 1.97 -4.74
CA VAL A 69 5.10 1.11 -4.41
C VAL A 69 5.36 0.36 -3.10
N GLU A 70 6.52 -0.26 -2.95
CA GLU A 70 6.91 -0.99 -1.73
C GLU A 70 6.93 -0.09 -0.49
N ALA A 71 7.55 1.10 -0.61
CA ALA A 71 7.60 2.07 0.48
C ALA A 71 6.19 2.55 0.87
N PHE A 72 5.31 2.76 -0.11
CA PHE A 72 3.93 3.17 0.15
C PHE A 72 3.12 2.07 0.83
N LEU A 73 3.19 0.82 0.33
CA LEU A 73 2.51 -0.32 0.95
C LEU A 73 2.99 -0.58 2.38
N LEU A 74 4.31 -0.47 2.62
CA LEU A 74 4.89 -0.59 3.96
C LEU A 74 4.34 0.49 4.90
N ARG A 75 4.22 1.73 4.43
CA ARG A 75 3.64 2.82 5.21
C ARG A 75 2.18 2.53 5.57
N LEU A 76 1.36 2.12 4.60
CA LEU A 76 -0.04 1.79 4.85
C LEU A 76 -0.21 0.63 5.83
N ALA A 77 0.67 -0.38 5.77
CA ALA A 77 0.66 -1.49 6.72
C ALA A 77 1.03 -1.03 8.14
N ARG A 78 2.05 -0.16 8.27
CA ARG A 78 2.46 0.42 9.55
C ARG A 78 1.36 1.30 10.17
N ASP A 79 0.63 2.03 9.32
CA ASP A 79 -0.48 2.88 9.73
C ASP A 79 -1.79 2.07 9.91
N HIS A 80 -1.74 0.73 9.85
CA HIS A 80 -2.87 -0.19 10.02
C HIS A 80 -4.06 0.09 9.08
N VAL A 81 -3.77 0.56 7.86
CA VAL A 81 -4.77 0.82 6.81
C VAL A 81 -4.99 -0.41 5.93
N ILE A 82 -3.93 -1.18 5.69
CA ILE A 82 -3.99 -2.43 4.93
C ILE A 82 -3.38 -3.57 5.75
N ALA A 83 -3.83 -4.81 5.49
CA ALA A 83 -3.11 -5.99 5.93
C ALA A 83 -1.73 -6.04 5.24
N SER A 84 -0.69 -6.42 5.98
CA SER A 84 0.67 -6.52 5.45
C SER A 84 0.70 -7.41 4.21
N LEU A 85 0.95 -6.80 3.04
CA LEU A 85 1.11 -7.48 1.76
C LEU A 85 2.55 -7.98 1.53
N ILE A 86 3.48 -7.61 2.42
CA ILE A 86 4.86 -8.05 2.38
C ILE A 86 4.89 -9.47 2.97
N PRO A 87 5.17 -10.53 2.18
CA PRO A 87 5.49 -11.81 2.77
C PRO A 87 6.73 -11.63 3.66
N PRO A 88 6.80 -12.27 4.84
CA PRO A 88 7.99 -12.23 5.69
C PRO A 88 9.14 -12.99 5.03
N SER A 89 9.73 -12.44 3.97
CA SER A 89 10.88 -13.02 3.31
C SER A 89 12.15 -12.43 3.93
N SER A 90 12.87 -13.28 4.66
CA SER A 90 14.23 -13.09 5.19
C SER A 90 14.38 -12.48 6.60
N VAL A 91 13.67 -13.00 7.60
CA VAL A 91 14.36 -13.23 8.88
C VAL A 91 15.16 -14.52 8.70
N SER A 92 16.37 -14.38 8.17
CA SER A 92 17.34 -15.47 8.16
C SER A 92 17.56 -15.88 9.61
N GLU A 93 16.98 -17.00 10.02
CA GLU A 93 17.37 -17.71 11.23
C GLU A 93 18.87 -17.96 11.11
N ARG A 94 19.68 -17.12 11.78
CA ARG A 94 21.08 -17.48 12.02
C ARG A 94 21.06 -18.71 12.92
N PRO A 95 21.80 -19.79 12.61
CA PRO A 95 22.00 -20.86 13.57
C PRO A 95 22.61 -20.24 14.82
N ARG A 96 22.02 -20.50 15.99
CA ARG A 96 22.72 -20.27 17.26
C ARG A 96 23.80 -21.33 17.33
N GLU A 97 25.05 -20.88 17.31
CA GLU A 97 26.24 -21.68 17.65
C GLU A 97 26.17 -22.20 19.09
#